data_AF-A0A835TE28-F1
#
_entry.id   AF-A0A835TE28-F1
#
_cell.length_a   1.000
_cell.length_b   1.000
_cell.length_c   1.000
_cell.angle_alpha   90.00
_cell.angle_beta   90.00
_cell.angle_gamma   90.00
#
_symmetry.space_group_name_H-M   'P 1'
#
loop_
_entity.id
_entity.type
_entity.pdbx_description
1 polymer ?
#
loop_
_entity_poly.entity_id
_entity_poly.type
_entity_poly.pdbx_seq_one_letter_code
_entity_poly.pdbx_strand_id
1 'polypeptide(L)'
;MRGLAECPKAQRPRWERGCVLLAARPSGVFQHQRPCITAPTCRRIARHANVEVRAANTGSWHTTSVTRRRGPGPRHSALVGDLVTALALPAEPAADELARWINNLDVLSDVAGAGGRERVRKAVLAHPSLLAADLERWHSFFVAGFGLPPDSFAKLAADCPALLTHGDVWTAGCIMLFFKSMGWRNKDIAQRIIGYYPQLLLLDRGRDIDPVVRFLDRLDCRGDNLRLLVWEYPRIFDKDYRRHIRKFQYLGVYGLSLHSKAAAAVAEAAATDGGDGSPQPGCSGTSPAAPEWI
;
A
#
# COMPACT_ATOMS: atom_id res chain seq x y z
N MET A 1 -25.26 40.05 28.14
CA MET A 1 -24.28 40.08 27.03
C MET A 1 -23.66 38.69 26.89
N ARG A 2 -24.09 37.90 25.91
CA ARG A 2 -23.53 36.56 25.63
C ARG A 2 -22.64 36.69 24.40
N GLY A 3 -21.33 36.56 24.58
CA GLY A 3 -20.35 36.56 23.50
C GLY A 3 -20.37 35.21 22.76
N LEU A 4 -20.64 35.26 21.45
CA LEU A 4 -20.46 34.13 20.55
C LEU A 4 -18.96 33.97 20.29
N ALA A 5 -18.39 32.85 20.72
CA ALA A 5 -17.02 32.48 20.42
C ALA A 5 -16.91 32.01 18.95
N GLU A 6 -16.02 32.65 18.21
CA GLU A 6 -15.70 32.29 16.83
C GLU A 6 -14.94 30.95 16.77
N CYS A 7 -15.47 30.01 15.98
CA CYS A 7 -14.78 28.76 15.66
C CYS A 7 -13.58 29.04 14.74
N PRO A 8 -12.36 28.56 15.06
CA PRO A 8 -11.21 28.72 14.19
C PRO A 8 -11.35 27.86 12.92
N LYS A 9 -11.17 28.50 11.76
CA LYS A 9 -11.18 27.86 10.44
C LYS A 9 -10.05 26.84 10.35
N ALA A 10 -10.39 25.56 10.23
CA ALA A 10 -9.44 24.48 9.98
C ALA A 10 -8.71 24.71 8.64
N GLN A 11 -7.39 24.93 8.71
CA GLN A 11 -6.52 24.95 7.54
C GLN A 11 -6.43 23.54 6.94
N ARG A 12 -6.87 23.37 5.69
CA ARG A 12 -6.71 22.12 4.96
C ARG A 12 -5.23 21.88 4.61
N PRO A 13 -4.75 20.63 4.70
CA PRO A 13 -3.36 20.32 4.42
C PRO A 13 -3.01 20.49 2.93
N ARG A 14 -1.78 20.96 2.66
CA ARG A 14 -1.27 21.48 1.38
C ARG A 14 -1.16 20.44 0.24
N TRP A 15 -1.37 19.16 0.50
CA TRP A 15 -1.14 18.08 -0.48
C TRP A 15 -2.31 17.84 -1.46
N GLU A 16 -3.42 18.58 -1.37
CA GLU A 16 -4.56 18.48 -2.32
C GLU A 16 -4.29 19.09 -3.72
N ARG A 17 -3.13 19.72 -3.99
CA ARG A 17 -2.89 20.48 -5.25
C ARG A 17 -2.25 19.70 -6.41
N GLY A 18 -2.27 18.37 -6.40
CA GLY A 18 -1.43 17.56 -7.30
C GLY A 18 -2.10 16.46 -8.13
N CYS A 19 -3.43 16.49 -8.35
CA CYS A 19 -4.08 15.59 -9.30
C CYS A 19 -4.59 16.37 -10.51
N VAL A 20 -3.75 16.50 -11.53
CA VAL A 20 -4.18 16.95 -12.86
C VAL A 20 -5.11 15.88 -13.44
N LEU A 21 -6.41 16.18 -13.49
CA LEU A 21 -7.37 15.40 -14.26
C LEU A 21 -7.01 15.48 -15.75
N LEU A 22 -6.75 14.33 -16.37
CA LEU A 22 -6.96 14.17 -17.81
C LEU A 22 -8.48 14.29 -18.07
N ALA A 23 -8.91 15.45 -18.55
CA ALA A 23 -10.27 15.66 -19.01
C ALA A 23 -10.47 14.98 -20.38
N ALA A 24 -11.39 14.02 -20.43
CA ALA A 24 -11.90 13.46 -21.68
C ALA A 24 -12.72 14.51 -22.43
N ARG A 25 -12.48 14.66 -23.73
CA ARG A 25 -13.26 15.48 -24.65
C ARG A 25 -14.67 14.88 -24.85
N PRO A 26 -15.74 15.68 -24.97
CA PRO A 26 -17.05 15.19 -25.36
C PRO A 26 -17.10 15.00 -26.88
N SER A 27 -17.40 13.78 -27.33
CA SER A 27 -17.69 13.47 -28.73
C SER A 27 -19.10 13.93 -29.08
N GLY A 28 -19.19 14.83 -30.05
CA GLY A 28 -20.45 15.29 -30.62
C GLY A 28 -21.17 14.18 -31.39
N VAL A 29 -22.49 14.36 -31.42
CA VAL A 29 -23.48 13.60 -32.18
C VAL A 29 -23.13 13.65 -33.67
N PHE A 30 -22.90 12.48 -34.28
CA PHE A 30 -22.92 12.31 -35.73
C PHE A 30 -23.75 11.07 -36.06
N GLN A 31 -24.96 11.32 -36.56
CA GLN A 31 -25.76 10.33 -37.28
C GLN A 31 -25.12 10.10 -38.65
N HIS A 32 -24.69 8.87 -38.93
CA HIS A 32 -24.68 8.36 -40.29
C HIS A 32 -24.98 6.86 -40.32
N GLN A 33 -25.78 6.52 -41.32
CA GLN A 33 -26.38 5.22 -41.57
C GLN A 33 -25.39 4.18 -42.11
N ARG A 34 -25.74 2.90 -41.89
CA ARG A 34 -25.37 1.65 -42.60
C ARG A 34 -23.99 1.03 -42.29
N PRO A 35 -23.77 -0.28 -42.55
CA PRO A 35 -24.70 -1.42 -42.75
C PRO A 35 -24.40 -2.62 -41.83
N CYS A 36 -25.31 -3.58 -41.81
CA CYS A 36 -25.14 -4.91 -41.23
C CYS A 36 -23.95 -5.64 -41.88
N ILE A 37 -22.97 -6.06 -41.08
CA ILE A 37 -21.97 -7.05 -41.47
C ILE A 37 -21.98 -8.17 -40.44
N THR A 38 -22.12 -9.37 -40.99
CA THR A 38 -22.20 -10.68 -40.38
C THR A 38 -20.96 -11.04 -39.55
N ALA A 39 -21.22 -11.78 -38.47
CA ALA A 39 -20.21 -12.35 -37.58
C ALA A 39 -19.33 -13.40 -38.27
N PRO A 40 -18.07 -13.56 -37.83
CA PRO A 40 -17.37 -14.82 -37.93
C PRO A 40 -17.29 -15.51 -36.57
N THR A 41 -17.83 -16.72 -36.56
CA THR A 41 -17.60 -17.82 -35.61
C THR A 41 -16.13 -18.29 -35.65
N CYS A 42 -15.73 -19.06 -34.63
CA CYS A 42 -14.49 -19.85 -34.50
C CYS A 42 -13.25 -19.07 -34.02
N ARG A 43 -12.37 -19.59 -33.15
CA ARG A 43 -12.14 -20.97 -32.71
C ARG A 43 -11.28 -20.96 -31.43
N ARG A 44 -11.65 -21.86 -30.51
CA ARG A 44 -10.79 -22.67 -29.62
C ARG A 44 -9.29 -22.56 -29.92
N ILE A 45 -8.52 -22.01 -28.98
CA ILE A 45 -7.11 -22.36 -28.79
C ILE A 45 -6.96 -22.76 -27.32
N ALA A 46 -7.17 -24.05 -27.07
CA ALA A 46 -6.51 -24.73 -25.98
C ALA A 46 -5.06 -24.96 -26.43
N ARG A 47 -4.10 -24.31 -25.77
CA ARG A 47 -2.70 -24.72 -25.80
C ARG A 47 -2.20 -24.80 -24.38
N HIS A 48 -1.88 -26.02 -23.99
CA HIS A 48 -1.04 -26.37 -22.86
C HIS A 48 0.17 -25.45 -22.81
N ALA A 49 0.31 -24.69 -21.72
CA ALA A 49 1.61 -24.21 -21.28
C ALA A 49 2.00 -25.08 -20.08
N ASN A 50 2.75 -26.14 -20.38
CA ASN A 50 3.68 -26.73 -19.41
C ASN A 50 4.64 -25.60 -19.01
N VAL A 51 4.43 -25.00 -17.84
CA VAL A 51 5.44 -24.15 -17.23
C VAL A 51 6.47 -25.10 -16.63
N GLU A 52 7.42 -25.44 -17.47
CA GLU A 52 8.69 -26.01 -17.12
C GLU A 52 9.31 -25.13 -16.03
N VAL A 53 9.36 -25.64 -14.80
CA VAL A 53 10.13 -25.06 -13.69
C VAL A 53 11.60 -25.19 -14.06
N ARG A 54 12.07 -24.29 -14.93
CA ARG A 54 13.49 -24.09 -15.14
C ARG A 54 14.03 -23.42 -13.88
N ALA A 55 14.79 -24.21 -13.13
CA ALA A 55 15.75 -23.75 -12.14
C ALA A 55 16.73 -22.78 -12.83
N ALA A 56 16.32 -21.52 -12.94
CA ALA A 56 17.16 -20.46 -13.46
C ALA A 56 18.03 -19.96 -12.32
N ASN A 57 19.26 -20.46 -12.35
CA ASN A 57 20.46 -19.66 -12.13
C ASN A 57 20.60 -19.07 -10.71
N THR A 58 21.26 -19.85 -9.85
CA THR A 58 22.05 -19.37 -8.72
C THR A 58 23.17 -18.47 -9.24
N GLY A 59 22.82 -17.29 -9.74
CA GLY A 59 23.72 -16.18 -9.89
C GLY A 59 24.08 -15.72 -8.50
N SER A 60 25.19 -16.24 -7.98
CA SER A 60 25.78 -15.78 -6.74
C SER A 60 26.19 -14.32 -6.92
N TRP A 61 25.33 -13.40 -6.50
CA TRP A 61 25.69 -12.02 -6.25
C TRP A 61 26.46 -11.96 -4.93
N HIS A 62 27.66 -12.53 -4.90
CA HIS A 62 28.68 -12.10 -3.96
C HIS A 62 29.18 -10.72 -4.39
N THR A 63 28.32 -9.73 -4.28
CA THR A 63 28.76 -8.37 -3.96
C THR A 63 29.34 -8.44 -2.56
N THR A 64 30.59 -8.86 -2.47
CA THR A 64 31.46 -8.51 -1.35
C THR A 64 31.68 -7.00 -1.42
N SER A 65 30.66 -6.24 -1.03
CA SER A 65 30.86 -4.88 -0.57
C SER A 65 31.68 -5.01 0.70
N VAL A 66 33.00 -4.88 0.54
CA VAL A 66 33.92 -4.62 1.65
C VAL A 66 33.48 -3.27 2.21
N THR A 67 32.54 -3.29 3.15
CA THR A 67 32.25 -2.19 4.04
C THR A 67 33.46 -2.05 4.93
N ARG A 68 34.50 -1.37 4.41
CA ARG A 68 35.49 -0.72 5.27
C ARG A 68 34.68 0.10 6.25
N ARG A 69 34.50 -0.38 7.48
CA ARG A 69 34.08 0.41 8.62
C ARG A 69 35.12 1.53 8.74
N ARG A 70 34.87 2.64 8.03
CA ARG A 70 35.52 3.90 8.35
C ARG A 70 35.17 4.13 9.81
N GLY A 71 36.20 4.20 10.67
CA GLY A 71 35.98 4.64 12.04
C GLY A 71 35.18 5.94 12.04
N PRO A 72 34.39 6.20 13.10
CA PRO A 72 33.53 7.38 13.19
C PRO A 72 34.35 8.62 12.86
N GLY A 73 34.20 9.11 11.65
CA GLY A 73 35.00 10.22 11.17
C GLY A 73 34.56 11.48 11.90
N PRO A 74 35.44 12.48 12.09
CA PRO A 74 35.09 13.79 12.65
C PRO A 74 34.12 14.62 11.77
N ARG A 75 33.41 13.98 10.84
CA ARG A 75 32.56 14.63 9.84
C ARG A 75 31.25 15.17 10.42
N HIS A 76 30.73 14.54 11.47
CA HIS A 76 29.40 14.84 11.99
C HIS A 76 29.42 15.64 13.29
N SER A 77 30.56 15.76 13.98
CA SER A 77 30.67 16.54 15.23
C SER A 77 30.32 18.03 15.03
N ALA A 78 30.80 18.64 13.94
CA ALA A 78 30.45 20.01 13.60
C ALA A 78 28.96 20.17 13.30
N LEU A 79 28.36 19.22 12.57
CA LEU A 79 26.93 19.24 12.26
C LEU A 79 26.07 19.06 13.52
N VAL A 80 26.49 18.18 14.44
CA VAL A 80 25.82 18.02 15.74
C VAL A 80 25.86 19.34 16.52
N GLY A 81 27.01 20.01 16.60
CA GLY A 81 27.12 21.32 17.26
C GLY A 81 26.21 22.38 16.65
N ASP A 82 26.18 22.44 15.31
CA ASP A 82 25.29 23.33 14.56
C ASP A 82 23.80 23.05 14.88
N LEU A 83 23.41 21.77 14.94
CA LEU A 83 22.05 21.35 15.23
C LEU A 83 21.66 21.57 16.68
N VAL A 84 22.55 21.31 17.64
CA VAL A 84 22.31 21.57 19.07
C VAL A 84 22.00 23.04 19.30
N THR A 85 22.78 23.92 18.67
CA THR A 85 22.56 25.38 18.75
C THR A 85 21.27 25.78 18.04
N ALA A 86 21.03 25.28 16.82
CA ALA A 86 19.87 25.66 16.02
C ALA A 86 18.53 25.16 16.57
N LEU A 87 18.52 23.99 17.22
CA LEU A 87 17.32 23.36 17.77
C LEU A 87 17.13 23.64 19.27
N ALA A 88 18.04 24.40 19.89
CA ALA A 88 18.08 24.64 21.33
C ALA A 88 18.03 23.33 22.14
N LEU A 89 18.76 22.31 21.69
CA LEU A 89 18.87 21.03 22.40
C LEU A 89 19.73 21.21 23.66
N PRO A 90 19.60 20.31 24.67
CA PRO A 90 20.46 20.34 25.84
C PRO A 90 21.94 20.39 25.44
N ALA A 91 22.71 21.28 26.07
CA ALA A 91 24.14 21.43 25.77
C ALA A 91 24.94 20.17 26.10
N GLU A 92 24.50 19.42 27.11
CA GLU A 92 25.05 18.11 27.49
C GLU A 92 23.95 17.04 27.38
N PRO A 93 23.70 16.49 26.18
CA PRO A 93 22.81 15.34 26.03
C PRO A 93 23.41 14.12 26.75
N ALA A 94 22.56 13.19 27.16
CA ALA A 94 23.05 11.93 27.70
C ALA A 94 23.91 11.19 26.66
N ALA A 95 24.92 10.44 27.11
CA ALA A 95 25.90 9.81 26.21
C ALA A 95 25.24 8.85 25.18
N ASP A 96 24.17 8.18 25.58
CA ASP A 96 23.37 7.30 24.73
C ASP A 96 22.54 8.07 23.69
N GLU A 97 21.99 9.23 24.06
CA GLU A 97 21.29 10.12 23.13
C GLU A 97 22.24 10.69 22.08
N LEU A 98 23.41 11.17 22.50
CA LEU A 98 24.43 11.68 21.59
C LEU A 98 24.90 10.60 20.60
N ALA A 99 25.15 9.38 21.08
CA ALA A 99 25.51 8.26 20.22
C ALA A 99 24.39 7.94 19.21
N ARG A 100 23.13 7.96 19.63
CA ARG A 100 21.97 7.79 18.74
C ARG A 100 21.90 8.90 17.69
N TRP A 101 22.09 10.16 18.07
CA TRP A 101 22.07 11.29 17.13
C TRP A 101 23.16 11.16 16.08
N ILE A 102 24.39 10.81 16.50
CA ILE A 102 25.51 10.58 15.59
C ILE A 102 25.17 9.47 14.60
N ASN A 103 24.69 8.31 15.08
CA ASN A 103 24.31 7.19 14.21
C ASN A 103 23.21 7.59 13.21
N ASN A 104 22.19 8.33 13.66
CA ASN A 104 21.11 8.80 12.79
C ASN A 104 21.60 9.78 11.73
N LEU A 105 22.52 10.69 12.09
CA LEU A 105 23.12 11.62 11.14
C LEU A 105 24.04 10.91 10.14
N ASP A 106 24.75 9.86 10.55
CA ASP A 106 25.57 9.02 9.69
C ASP A 106 24.67 8.33 8.65
N VAL A 107 23.60 7.65 9.09
CA VAL A 107 22.63 7.00 8.18
C VAL A 107 22.05 8.00 7.18
N LEU A 108 21.59 9.16 7.66
CA LEU A 108 21.03 10.20 6.79
C LEU A 108 22.06 10.75 5.81
N SER A 109 23.32 10.87 6.22
CA SER A 109 24.40 11.39 5.37
C SER A 109 24.81 10.39 4.30
N ASP A 110 24.82 9.10 4.63
CA ASP A 110 25.10 8.01 3.71
C ASP A 110 24.03 7.91 2.60
N VAL A 111 22.76 8.18 2.93
CA VAL A 111 21.65 8.10 1.97
C VAL A 111 21.37 9.39 1.18
N ALA A 112 21.88 10.55 1.62
CA ALA A 112 21.49 11.85 1.04
C ALA A 112 22.20 12.21 -0.28
N GLY A 113 23.20 11.43 -0.68
CA GLY A 113 23.93 11.59 -1.95
C GLY A 113 24.70 12.92 -2.06
N ALA A 114 24.79 13.47 -3.28
CA ALA A 114 25.46 14.74 -3.53
C ALA A 114 24.75 15.90 -2.79
N GLY A 115 25.53 16.67 -2.01
CA GLY A 115 24.99 17.71 -1.12
C GLY A 115 24.43 17.19 0.21
N GLY A 116 24.80 15.97 0.60
CA GLY A 116 24.25 15.24 1.74
C GLY A 116 24.15 16.08 3.01
N ARG A 117 25.23 16.74 3.46
CA ARG A 117 25.24 17.52 4.71
C ARG A 117 24.13 18.58 4.78
N GLU A 118 23.92 19.36 3.71
CA GLU A 118 22.93 20.44 3.72
C GLU A 118 21.49 19.89 3.66
N ARG A 119 21.28 18.80 2.91
CA ARG A 119 19.97 18.12 2.86
C ARG A 119 19.62 17.49 4.20
N VAL A 120 20.58 16.83 4.85
CA VAL A 120 20.43 16.26 6.19
C VAL A 120 20.14 17.36 7.19
N ARG A 121 20.93 18.45 7.19
CA ARG A 121 20.68 19.62 8.04
C ARG A 121 19.26 20.13 7.88
N LYS A 122 18.82 20.38 6.64
CA LYS A 122 17.47 20.88 6.35
C LYS A 122 16.38 19.92 6.81
N ALA A 123 16.56 18.60 6.60
CA ALA A 123 15.59 17.59 7.01
C ALA A 123 15.47 17.52 8.54
N VAL A 124 16.59 17.53 9.26
CA VAL A 124 16.60 17.50 10.74
C VAL A 124 16.05 18.79 11.34
N LEU A 125 16.38 19.96 10.76
CA LEU A 125 15.79 21.23 11.19
C LEU A 125 14.28 21.29 10.95
N ALA A 126 13.79 20.71 9.85
CA ALA A 126 12.37 20.60 9.58
C ALA A 126 11.68 19.59 10.53
N HIS A 127 12.38 18.51 10.90
CA HIS A 127 11.84 17.40 11.66
C HIS A 127 12.83 16.89 12.74
N PRO A 128 12.93 17.60 13.87
CA PRO A 128 13.88 17.25 14.94
C PRO A 128 13.67 15.85 15.53
N SER A 129 12.43 15.33 15.46
CA SER A 129 12.08 13.99 15.92
C SER A 129 12.84 12.88 15.20
N LEU A 130 13.42 13.14 14.01
CA LEU A 130 14.30 12.19 13.32
C LEU A 130 15.54 11.83 14.14
N LEU A 131 16.01 12.71 15.03
CA LEU A 131 17.14 12.42 15.92
C LEU A 131 16.82 11.36 16.97
N ALA A 132 15.54 11.23 17.35
CA ALA A 132 15.08 10.24 18.32
C ALA A 132 14.67 8.90 17.67
N ALA A 133 14.51 8.85 16.34
CA ALA A 133 14.11 7.64 15.63
C ALA A 133 15.23 6.58 15.59
N ASP A 134 14.88 5.33 15.32
CA ASP A 134 15.84 4.25 15.05
C ASP A 134 16.08 4.14 13.53
N LEU A 135 16.80 5.11 12.96
CA LEU A 135 16.96 5.21 11.51
C LEU A 135 17.78 4.06 10.93
N GLU A 136 18.71 3.49 11.70
CA GLU A 136 19.49 2.32 11.28
C GLU A 136 18.59 1.11 11.04
N ARG A 137 17.68 0.81 11.97
CA ARG A 137 16.72 -0.28 11.83
C ARG A 137 15.77 -0.05 10.65
N TRP A 138 15.25 1.16 10.50
CA TRP A 138 14.39 1.53 9.36
C TRP A 138 15.13 1.44 8.02
N HIS A 139 16.37 1.92 7.97
CA HIS A 139 17.21 1.85 6.78
C HIS A 139 17.48 0.39 6.39
N SER A 140 17.91 -0.44 7.32
CA SER A 140 18.12 -1.88 7.09
C SER A 140 16.83 -2.56 6.59
N PHE A 141 15.71 -2.27 7.23
CA PHE A 141 14.41 -2.82 6.84
C PHE A 141 14.02 -2.46 5.40
N PHE A 142 14.05 -1.19 5.02
CA PHE A 142 13.61 -0.77 3.68
C PHE A 142 14.65 -1.04 2.59
N VAL A 143 15.92 -0.72 2.84
CA VAL A 143 16.98 -0.81 1.83
C VAL A 143 17.41 -2.26 1.67
N ALA A 144 17.79 -2.96 2.74
CA ALA A 144 18.22 -4.35 2.63
C ALA A 144 17.02 -5.33 2.49
N GLY A 145 15.93 -5.11 3.23
CA GLY A 145 14.77 -6.01 3.21
C GLY A 145 13.90 -5.92 1.95
N PHE A 146 13.70 -4.71 1.42
CA PHE A 146 12.78 -4.47 0.30
C PHE A 146 13.45 -3.89 -0.97
N GLY A 147 14.76 -3.62 -0.92
CA GLY A 147 15.48 -3.08 -2.06
C GLY A 147 15.11 -1.64 -2.39
N LEU A 148 14.71 -0.85 -1.38
CA LEU A 148 14.48 0.58 -1.57
C LEU A 148 15.82 1.28 -1.88
N PRO A 149 15.93 2.07 -2.95
CA PRO A 149 17.16 2.83 -3.21
C PRO A 149 17.48 3.79 -2.04
N PRO A 150 18.77 3.94 -1.65
CA PRO A 150 19.17 4.86 -0.57
C PRO A 150 18.61 6.27 -0.73
N ASP A 151 18.68 6.85 -1.94
CA ASP A 151 18.12 8.17 -2.23
C ASP A 151 16.60 8.27 -1.96
N SER A 152 15.87 7.16 -2.17
CA SER A 152 14.44 7.09 -1.88
C SER A 152 14.16 7.02 -0.38
N PHE A 153 15.07 6.42 0.41
CA PHE A 153 15.00 6.46 1.87
C PHE A 153 15.25 7.87 2.40
N ALA A 154 16.22 8.62 1.85
CA ALA A 154 16.43 10.02 2.21
C ALA A 154 15.19 10.87 1.92
N LYS A 155 14.55 10.66 0.76
CA LYS A 155 13.29 11.30 0.41
C LYS A 155 12.16 10.92 1.38
N LEU A 156 12.07 9.64 1.76
CA LEU A 156 11.08 9.16 2.72
C LEU A 156 11.24 9.85 4.09
N ALA A 157 12.47 10.01 4.57
CA ALA A 157 12.75 10.70 5.84
C ALA A 157 12.35 12.19 5.81
N ALA A 158 12.49 12.84 4.65
CA ALA A 158 12.08 14.22 4.46
C ALA A 158 10.56 14.38 4.28
N ASP A 159 9.93 13.53 3.47
CA ASP A 159 8.52 13.67 3.08
C ASP A 159 7.54 13.08 4.12
N CYS A 160 7.96 12.03 4.84
CA CYS A 160 7.12 11.33 5.81
C CYS A 160 7.89 10.94 7.09
N PRO A 161 8.42 11.92 7.85
CA PRO A 161 9.16 11.65 9.09
C PRO A 161 8.31 10.91 10.13
N ALA A 162 6.99 11.13 10.14
CA ALA A 162 6.06 10.47 11.06
C ALA A 162 6.10 8.94 10.97
N LEU A 163 6.38 8.39 9.78
CA LEU A 163 6.56 6.94 9.62
C LEU A 163 7.77 6.44 10.42
N LEU A 164 8.88 7.18 10.40
CA LEU A 164 10.13 6.79 11.03
C LEU A 164 10.13 7.04 12.54
N THR A 165 9.39 8.04 13.00
CA THR A 165 9.39 8.50 14.40
C THR A 165 8.26 7.90 15.23
N HIS A 166 7.10 7.66 14.63
CA HIS A 166 5.93 7.13 15.33
C HIS A 166 5.49 5.76 14.82
N GLY A 167 5.97 5.34 13.65
CA GLY A 167 5.70 4.01 13.13
C GLY A 167 6.52 2.95 13.83
N ASP A 168 6.12 1.71 13.62
CA ASP A 168 6.86 0.53 14.03
C ASP A 168 7.18 -0.32 12.81
N VAL A 169 8.40 -0.86 12.79
CA VAL A 169 8.93 -1.71 11.71
C VAL A 169 8.09 -2.97 11.58
N TRP A 170 7.57 -3.50 12.69
CA TRP A 170 6.68 -4.67 12.66
C TRP A 170 5.36 -4.37 11.94
N THR A 171 4.67 -3.29 12.31
CA THR A 171 3.42 -2.86 11.66
C THR A 171 3.64 -2.63 10.16
N ALA A 172 4.70 -1.91 9.78
CA ALA A 172 5.07 -1.72 8.39
C ALA A 172 5.30 -3.08 7.69
N GLY A 173 6.01 -4.01 8.34
CA GLY A 173 6.22 -5.37 7.85
C GLY A 173 4.92 -6.15 7.61
N CYS A 174 3.96 -6.10 8.53
CA CYS A 174 2.66 -6.75 8.37
C CYS A 174 1.88 -6.22 7.16
N ILE A 175 1.93 -4.90 6.93
CA ILE A 175 1.30 -4.25 5.78
C ILE A 175 2.00 -4.66 4.48
N MET A 176 3.33 -4.70 4.47
CA MET A 176 4.07 -5.13 3.28
C MET A 176 3.84 -6.61 2.95
N LEU A 177 3.77 -7.48 3.95
CA LEU A 177 3.41 -8.90 3.77
C LEU A 177 1.97 -9.05 3.25
N PHE A 178 1.05 -8.19 3.66
CA PHE A 178 -0.30 -8.14 3.09
C PHE A 178 -0.26 -7.84 1.58
N PHE A 179 0.48 -6.81 1.15
CA PHE A 179 0.64 -6.55 -0.29
C PHE A 179 1.29 -7.71 -1.05
N LYS A 180 2.28 -8.39 -0.45
CA LYS A 180 2.88 -9.60 -1.02
C LYS A 180 1.88 -10.74 -1.15
N SER A 181 0.97 -10.92 -0.18
CA SER A 181 -0.09 -11.93 -0.25
C SER A 181 -1.10 -11.65 -1.37
N MET A 182 -1.22 -10.40 -1.83
CA MET A 182 -1.96 -10.02 -3.03
C MET A 182 -1.15 -10.17 -4.32
N GLY A 183 0.03 -10.79 -4.28
CA GLY A 183 0.88 -11.05 -5.46
C GLY A 183 1.81 -9.90 -5.87
N TRP A 184 2.02 -8.89 -5.02
CA TRP A 184 2.92 -7.78 -5.34
C TRP A 184 4.38 -8.17 -5.06
N ARG A 185 5.31 -7.73 -5.93
CA ARG A 185 6.74 -7.98 -5.72
C ARG A 185 7.34 -6.85 -4.87
N ASN A 186 8.48 -7.14 -4.24
CA ASN A 186 9.20 -6.15 -3.41
C ASN A 186 9.48 -4.84 -4.17
N LYS A 187 9.89 -4.92 -5.44
CA LYS A 187 10.12 -3.75 -6.30
C LYS A 187 8.87 -2.89 -6.48
N ASP A 188 7.72 -3.54 -6.69
CA ASP A 188 6.44 -2.86 -6.91
C ASP A 188 6.00 -2.15 -5.61
N ILE A 189 6.18 -2.80 -4.45
CA ILE A 189 5.90 -2.23 -3.12
C ILE A 189 6.83 -1.05 -2.82
N ALA A 190 8.14 -1.19 -3.06
CA ALA A 190 9.13 -0.14 -2.82
C ALA A 190 8.86 1.11 -3.69
N GLN A 191 8.59 0.92 -4.98
CA GLN A 191 8.34 2.03 -5.88
C GLN A 191 6.98 2.68 -5.64
N ARG A 192 5.93 1.88 -5.42
CA ARG A 192 4.55 2.38 -5.36
C ARG A 192 4.12 2.75 -3.94
N ILE A 193 4.20 1.80 -3.00
CA ILE A 193 3.71 2.00 -1.63
C ILE A 193 4.66 2.91 -0.86
N ILE A 194 5.94 2.53 -0.76
CA ILE A 194 6.90 3.32 0.02
C ILE A 194 7.14 4.68 -0.64
N GLY A 195 7.29 4.71 -1.97
CA GLY A 195 7.60 5.93 -2.71
C GLY A 195 6.49 6.98 -2.77
N TYR A 196 5.21 6.57 -2.80
CA TYR A 196 4.08 7.51 -2.99
C TYR A 196 3.06 7.51 -1.86
N TYR A 197 2.93 6.42 -1.10
CA TYR A 197 1.92 6.26 -0.06
C TYR A 197 2.52 5.71 1.25
N PRO A 198 3.60 6.31 1.77
CA PRO A 198 4.27 5.80 2.98
C PRO A 198 3.36 5.81 4.21
N GLN A 199 2.32 6.64 4.24
CA GLN A 199 1.35 6.69 5.34
C GLN A 199 0.55 5.39 5.49
N LEU A 200 0.44 4.56 4.45
CA LEU A 200 -0.22 3.25 4.54
C LEU A 200 0.53 2.29 5.48
N LEU A 201 1.84 2.49 5.65
CA LEU A 201 2.66 1.67 6.54
C LEU A 201 2.46 2.00 8.02
N LEU A 202 1.75 3.10 8.32
CA LEU A 202 1.31 3.46 9.68
C LEU A 202 -0.04 2.85 10.05
N LEU A 203 -0.75 2.25 9.10
CA LEU A 203 -2.06 1.64 9.35
C LEU A 203 -1.90 0.29 10.05
N ASP A 204 -2.83 0.00 10.96
CA ASP A 204 -2.91 -1.31 11.57
C ASP A 204 -3.67 -2.27 10.66
N ARG A 205 -3.12 -3.46 10.43
CA ARG A 205 -3.73 -4.43 9.51
C ARG A 205 -5.12 -4.87 9.99
N GLY A 206 -5.26 -5.24 11.26
CA GLY A 206 -6.51 -5.80 11.78
C GLY A 206 -7.60 -4.75 11.94
N ARG A 207 -7.22 -3.53 12.34
CA ARG A 207 -8.15 -2.43 12.61
C ARG A 207 -8.50 -1.62 11.37
N ASP A 208 -7.52 -1.36 10.49
CA ASP A 208 -7.68 -0.38 9.41
C ASP A 208 -7.81 -1.05 8.04
N ILE A 209 -7.01 -2.09 7.74
CA ILE A 209 -7.00 -2.77 6.43
C ILE A 209 -8.11 -3.83 6.30
N ASP A 210 -8.16 -4.78 7.23
CA ASP A 210 -9.05 -5.95 7.15
C ASP A 210 -10.54 -5.58 7.04
N PRO A 211 -11.06 -4.55 7.74
CA PRO A 211 -12.46 -4.14 7.57
C PRO A 211 -12.79 -3.66 6.15
N VAL A 212 -11.84 -2.98 5.49
CA VAL A 212 -11.99 -2.52 4.09
C VAL A 212 -11.99 -3.73 3.15
N VAL A 213 -11.06 -4.67 3.36
CA VAL A 213 -11.00 -5.91 2.57
C VAL A 213 -12.28 -6.72 2.72
N ARG A 214 -12.76 -6.97 3.95
CA ARG A 214 -14.03 -7.67 4.20
C ARG A 214 -15.25 -6.93 3.63
N PHE A 215 -15.19 -5.61 3.53
CA PHE A 215 -16.25 -4.84 2.88
C PHE A 215 -16.22 -5.01 1.36
N LEU A 216 -15.05 -4.93 0.73
CA LEU A 216 -14.86 -5.18 -0.70
C LEU A 216 -15.21 -6.62 -1.09
N ASP A 217 -14.88 -7.58 -0.21
CA ASP A 217 -15.19 -8.99 -0.34
C ASP A 217 -16.70 -9.26 -0.44
N ARG A 218 -17.51 -8.57 0.38
CA ARG A 218 -18.99 -8.62 0.32
C ARG A 218 -19.58 -7.99 -0.94
N LEU A 219 -18.79 -7.22 -1.66
CA LEU A 219 -19.13 -6.63 -2.96
C LEU A 219 -18.53 -7.43 -4.12
N ASP A 220 -18.07 -8.66 -3.85
CA ASP A 220 -17.43 -9.56 -4.81
C ASP A 220 -16.17 -8.99 -5.49
N CYS A 221 -15.54 -7.98 -4.87
CA CYS A 221 -14.27 -7.44 -5.31
C CYS A 221 -13.12 -8.24 -4.66
N ARG A 222 -12.75 -9.35 -5.30
CA ARG A 222 -11.74 -10.33 -4.84
C ARG A 222 -10.62 -10.51 -5.87
N GLY A 223 -9.55 -11.20 -5.47
CA GLY A 223 -8.47 -11.63 -6.37
C GLY A 223 -7.81 -10.48 -7.14
N ASP A 224 -7.72 -10.62 -8.47
CA ASP A 224 -7.09 -9.62 -9.34
C ASP A 224 -7.80 -8.26 -9.36
N ASN A 225 -9.13 -8.24 -9.17
CA ASN A 225 -9.88 -6.99 -9.10
C ASN A 225 -9.50 -6.17 -7.86
N LEU A 226 -9.40 -6.83 -6.70
CA LEU A 226 -8.93 -6.20 -5.48
C LEU A 226 -7.48 -5.74 -5.63
N ARG A 227 -6.63 -6.59 -6.22
CA ARG A 227 -5.23 -6.27 -6.49
C ARG A 227 -5.08 -5.02 -7.36
N LEU A 228 -5.86 -4.93 -8.44
CA LEU A 228 -5.86 -3.80 -9.37
C LEU A 228 -6.41 -2.52 -8.72
N LEU A 229 -7.52 -2.63 -7.98
CA LEU A 229 -8.10 -1.51 -7.24
C LEU A 229 -7.09 -0.91 -6.26
N VAL A 230 -6.43 -1.77 -5.47
CA VAL A 230 -5.43 -1.34 -4.49
C VAL A 230 -4.18 -0.79 -5.16
N TRP A 231 -3.81 -1.29 -6.36
CA TRP A 231 -2.68 -0.78 -7.14
C TRP A 231 -2.91 0.65 -7.64
N GLU A 232 -4.10 0.88 -8.19
CA GLU A 232 -4.47 2.17 -8.76
C GLU A 232 -4.85 3.18 -7.68
N TYR A 233 -5.52 2.72 -6.63
CA TYR A 233 -6.02 3.57 -5.55
C TYR A 233 -5.66 3.04 -4.15
N PRO A 234 -4.39 3.11 -3.72
CA PRO A 234 -3.97 2.65 -2.38
C PRO A 234 -4.67 3.38 -1.23
N ARG A 235 -5.15 4.60 -1.45
CA ARG A 235 -5.96 5.40 -0.49
C ARG A 235 -7.34 4.81 -0.22
N ILE A 236 -7.69 3.67 -0.83
CA ILE A 236 -8.89 2.92 -0.47
C ILE A 236 -8.87 2.47 1.00
N PHE A 237 -7.72 2.48 1.68
CA PHE A 237 -7.61 2.15 3.10
C PHE A 237 -7.77 3.36 4.04
N ASP A 238 -8.05 4.54 3.50
CA ASP A 238 -8.36 5.71 4.33
C ASP A 238 -9.74 5.58 4.97
N LYS A 239 -10.00 6.40 6.01
CA LYS A 239 -11.28 6.41 6.75
C LYS A 239 -12.51 6.60 5.85
N ASP A 240 -12.35 7.26 4.70
CA ASP A 240 -13.41 7.58 3.75
C ASP A 240 -13.59 6.55 2.62
N TYR A 241 -13.08 5.32 2.78
CA TYR A 241 -13.13 4.27 1.76
C TYR A 241 -14.53 4.04 1.16
N ARG A 242 -15.59 4.13 1.96
CA ARG A 242 -16.98 3.95 1.51
C ARG A 242 -17.38 4.95 0.41
N ARG A 243 -16.88 6.19 0.48
CA ARG A 243 -17.15 7.22 -0.52
C ARG A 243 -16.50 6.86 -1.86
N HIS A 244 -15.26 6.38 -1.81
CA HIS A 244 -14.52 5.93 -2.99
C HIS A 244 -15.17 4.71 -3.64
N ILE A 245 -15.58 3.73 -2.84
CA ILE A 245 -16.25 2.53 -3.35
C ILE A 245 -17.55 2.86 -4.07
N ARG A 246 -18.40 3.75 -3.53
CA ARG A 246 -19.63 4.19 -4.22
C ARG A 246 -19.34 4.81 -5.58
N LYS A 247 -18.26 5.58 -5.68
CA LYS A 247 -17.81 6.16 -6.96
C LYS A 247 -17.39 5.06 -7.94
N PHE A 248 -16.64 4.07 -7.48
CA PHE A 248 -16.23 2.94 -8.33
C PHE A 248 -17.42 2.07 -8.75
N GLN A 249 -18.41 1.89 -7.86
CA GLN A 249 -19.67 1.20 -8.16
C GLN A 249 -20.49 1.89 -9.26
N TYR A 250 -20.58 3.23 -9.19
CA TYR A 250 -21.26 4.02 -10.22
C TYR A 250 -20.55 3.91 -11.57
N LEU A 251 -19.23 3.79 -11.56
CA LEU A 251 -18.42 3.64 -12.77
C LEU A 251 -18.36 2.19 -13.30
N GLY A 252 -18.77 1.20 -12.50
CA GLY A 252 -18.71 -0.22 -12.90
C GLY A 252 -17.29 -0.78 -13.06
N VAL A 253 -16.31 -0.26 -12.31
CA VAL A 253 -14.88 -0.64 -12.43
C VAL A 253 -14.45 -1.63 -11.35
N TYR A 254 -13.40 -2.42 -11.63
CA TYR A 254 -12.81 -3.42 -10.72
C TYR A 254 -13.80 -4.46 -10.18
N GLY A 255 -14.78 -4.88 -11.00
CA GLY A 255 -15.82 -5.83 -10.61
C GLY A 255 -16.90 -5.24 -9.67
N LEU A 256 -16.79 -3.97 -9.29
CA LEU A 256 -17.79 -3.28 -8.49
C LEU A 256 -18.92 -2.78 -9.41
N SER A 257 -19.86 -3.64 -9.79
CA SER A 257 -21.07 -3.22 -10.51
C SER A 257 -22.30 -3.39 -9.64
N LEU A 258 -23.18 -2.38 -9.60
CA LEU A 258 -24.46 -2.44 -8.87
C LEU A 258 -25.38 -3.56 -9.37
N HIS A 259 -25.20 -3.97 -10.64
CA HIS A 259 -26.09 -4.89 -11.31
C HIS A 259 -25.64 -6.35 -11.25
N SER A 260 -24.38 -6.62 -10.86
CA SER A 260 -23.85 -7.98 -10.70
C SER A 260 -24.72 -8.82 -9.76
N LYS A 261 -25.16 -8.25 -8.64
CA LYS A 261 -25.97 -8.98 -7.65
C LYS A 261 -27.40 -9.25 -8.13
N ALA A 262 -28.01 -8.32 -8.86
CA ALA A 262 -29.32 -8.54 -9.47
C ALA A 262 -29.24 -9.61 -10.57
N ALA A 263 -28.20 -9.56 -11.41
CA ALA A 263 -27.98 -10.54 -12.45
C ALA A 263 -27.70 -11.94 -11.89
N ALA A 264 -26.90 -12.05 -10.81
CA ALA A 264 -26.63 -13.32 -10.14
C ALA A 264 -27.90 -13.91 -9.50
N ALA A 265 -28.72 -13.09 -8.84
CA ALA A 265 -29.99 -13.56 -8.26
C ALA A 265 -30.99 -14.04 -9.33
N VAL A 266 -31.04 -13.37 -10.49
CA VAL A 266 -31.89 -13.80 -11.62
C VAL A 266 -31.36 -15.09 -12.25
N ALA A 267 -30.04 -15.23 -12.40
CA ALA A 267 -29.43 -16.45 -12.93
C ALA A 267 -29.65 -17.66 -12.00
N GLU A 268 -29.57 -17.45 -10.68
CA GLU A 268 -29.84 -18.48 -9.67
C GLU A 268 -31.32 -18.89 -9.68
N ALA A 269 -32.25 -17.92 -9.74
CA ALA A 269 -33.68 -18.20 -9.84
C ALA A 269 -34.04 -18.95 -11.14
N ALA A 270 -33.41 -18.62 -12.26
CA ALA A 270 -33.62 -19.32 -13.54
C ALA A 270 -33.07 -20.75 -13.55
N ALA A 271 -32.02 -21.04 -12.77
CA ALA A 271 -31.47 -22.39 -12.66
C ALA A 271 -32.37 -23.34 -11.83
N THR A 272 -33.18 -22.81 -10.91
CA THR A 272 -34.11 -23.60 -10.09
C THR A 272 -35.44 -23.97 -10.77
N ASP A 273 -35.78 -23.34 -11.91
CA ASP A 273 -37.07 -23.58 -12.60
C ASP A 273 -36.96 -24.56 -13.78
N GLY A 274 -35.77 -25.15 -13.98
CA GLY A 274 -35.44 -26.01 -15.13
C GLY A 274 -35.20 -27.48 -14.76
N GLY A 275 -36.23 -28.18 -14.27
CA GLY A 275 -36.25 -29.64 -14.17
C GLY A 275 -36.74 -30.15 -12.81
N ASP A 276 -37.44 -31.26 -12.70
CA ASP A 276 -37.79 -32.29 -13.67
C ASP A 276 -38.95 -33.07 -13.03
N GLY A 277 -40.09 -33.13 -13.72
CA GLY A 277 -41.26 -33.90 -13.31
C GLY A 277 -41.05 -35.40 -13.49
N SER A 278 -39.96 -35.93 -12.95
CA SER A 278 -39.71 -37.37 -12.89
C SER A 278 -40.49 -37.96 -11.71
N PRO A 279 -41.49 -38.82 -11.94
CA PRO A 279 -42.30 -39.42 -10.88
C PRO A 279 -41.45 -40.36 -10.01
N GLN A 280 -41.44 -40.13 -8.69
CA GLN A 280 -40.75 -40.99 -7.74
C GLN A 280 -41.46 -42.36 -7.61
N PRO A 281 -40.76 -43.49 -7.80
CA PRO A 281 -41.20 -44.77 -7.25
C PRO A 281 -40.84 -44.83 -5.76
N GLY A 282 -41.84 -45.11 -4.93
CA GLY A 282 -41.69 -45.19 -3.48
C GLY A 282 -40.78 -46.33 -3.01
N CYS A 283 -40.08 -46.09 -1.90
CA CYS A 283 -39.51 -47.09 -0.98
C CYS A 283 -39.26 -46.35 0.35
N SER A 284 -40.16 -46.49 1.32
CA SER A 284 -40.02 -47.39 2.49
C SER A 284 -38.90 -46.98 3.44
N GLY A 285 -39.34 -46.51 4.62
CA GLY A 285 -38.49 -45.91 5.63
C GLY A 285 -37.60 -46.89 6.39
N THR A 286 -36.65 -46.30 7.10
CA THR A 286 -36.00 -46.91 8.26
C THR A 286 -35.67 -45.84 9.29
N SER A 287 -35.87 -46.23 10.54
CA SER A 287 -35.91 -45.47 11.78
C SER A 287 -34.54 -44.87 12.17
N PRO A 288 -34.48 -43.75 12.93
CA PRO A 288 -33.22 -43.20 13.41
C PRO A 288 -32.77 -43.89 14.71
N ALA A 289 -31.51 -44.33 14.73
CA ALA A 289 -30.79 -44.70 15.95
C ALA A 289 -29.92 -43.51 16.39
N ALA A 290 -30.11 -43.07 17.63
CA ALA A 290 -29.30 -42.05 18.29
C ALA A 290 -27.95 -42.60 18.75
N PRO A 291 -26.86 -41.82 18.73
CA PRO A 291 -25.69 -42.10 19.56
C PRO A 291 -25.64 -41.18 20.78
N GLU A 292 -25.73 -41.82 21.92
CA GLU A 292 -25.44 -41.37 23.28
C GLU A 292 -23.91 -41.34 23.48
N TRP A 293 -23.33 -40.19 23.84
CA TRP A 293 -21.95 -40.13 24.36
C TRP A 293 -21.83 -39.10 25.48
N ILE A 294 -21.17 -39.57 26.55
CA ILE A 294 -20.90 -39.01 27.87
C ILE A 294 -19.74 -37.99 27.81
#